data_AF-A0A7C3TMA2-F1
#
_entry.id   AF-A0A7C3TMA2-F1
#
_cell.length_a   1.000
_cell.length_b   1.000
_cell.length_c   1.000
_cell.angle_alpha   90.00
_cell.angle_beta   90.00
_cell.angle_gamma   90.00
#
_symmetry.space_group_name_H-M   'P 1'
#
loop_
_entity.id
_entity.type
_entity.pdbx_description
1 polymer ?
#
loop_
_entity_poly.entity_id
_entity_poly.type
_entity_poly.pdbx_seq_one_letter_code
_entity_poly.pdbx_strand_id
1 'polypeptide(L)'
;MVNKVKDIQVCPKCGKEIPQKTNYCPSCGSSLQTNTIMLQEKIVEARHKETEAFVGCILGVVVFLMGFVIRLPSSSPIAGFINFLFIILGIVMMIIMAVFSQHYSNRRKNLLKGL
;
A
#
# COMPACT_ATOMS: atom_id res chain seq x y z
N MET A 1 -22.59 -19.41 1.38
CA MET A 1 -23.64 -18.61 2.06
C MET A 1 -22.92 -17.55 2.89
N VAL A 2 -22.81 -16.31 2.40
CA VAL A 2 -22.04 -15.26 3.09
C VAL A 2 -22.89 -14.69 4.23
N ASN A 3 -22.37 -14.83 5.44
CA ASN A 3 -22.98 -14.43 6.70
C ASN A 3 -23.13 -12.90 6.74
N LYS A 4 -24.35 -12.40 6.98
CA LYS A 4 -24.68 -10.98 6.96
C LYS A 4 -24.39 -10.40 8.34
N VAL A 5 -23.18 -9.86 8.53
CA VAL A 5 -22.82 -9.10 9.72
C VAL A 5 -23.84 -7.94 9.83
N LYS A 6 -24.60 -7.93 10.92
CA LYS A 6 -25.48 -6.80 11.26
C LYS A 6 -24.59 -5.72 11.85
N ASP A 7 -23.89 -4.99 10.99
CA ASP A 7 -23.13 -3.83 11.42
C ASP A 7 -24.11 -2.69 11.78
N ILE A 8 -24.15 -2.34 13.07
CA ILE A 8 -24.74 -1.11 13.59
C ILE A 8 -23.67 -0.02 13.49
N GLN A 9 -24.01 1.14 12.94
CA GLN A 9 -23.14 2.33 12.95
C GLN A 9 -23.80 3.43 13.79
N VAL A 10 -23.02 4.38 14.29
CA VAL A 10 -23.54 5.52 15.05
C VAL A 10 -23.58 6.74 14.14
N CYS A 11 -24.69 7.48 14.13
CA CYS A 11 -24.82 8.68 13.32
C CYS A 11 -23.87 9.78 13.84
N PRO A 12 -22.96 10.32 13.01
CA PRO A 12 -22.01 11.35 13.45
C PRO A 12 -22.68 12.70 13.77
N LYS A 13 -23.94 12.89 13.37
CA LYS A 13 -24.69 14.14 13.60
C LYS A 13 -25.50 14.16 14.89
N CYS A 14 -26.01 13.00 15.33
CA CYS A 14 -26.92 12.93 16.48
C CYS A 14 -26.52 11.87 17.51
N GLY A 15 -25.46 11.10 17.26
CA GLY A 15 -24.95 10.08 18.18
C GLY A 15 -25.84 8.85 18.34
N LYS A 16 -26.92 8.70 17.54
CA LYS A 16 -27.81 7.55 17.62
C LYS A 16 -27.38 6.39 16.74
N GLU A 17 -27.63 5.19 17.23
CA GLU A 17 -27.40 3.94 16.51
C GLU A 17 -28.33 3.84 15.30
N ILE A 18 -27.76 3.48 14.18
CA ILE A 18 -28.42 3.37 12.88
C ILE A 18 -27.92 2.10 12.16
N PRO A 19 -28.78 1.45 11.36
CA PRO A 19 -28.35 0.29 10.58
C PRO A 19 -27.38 0.74 9.47
N GLN A 20 -26.32 -0.03 9.18
CA GLN A 20 -25.37 0.33 8.14
C GLN A 20 -25.93 0.44 6.71
N LYS A 21 -27.18 0.01 6.50
CA LYS A 21 -27.82 -0.03 5.18
C LYS A 21 -28.86 1.07 4.92
N THR A 22 -28.87 2.14 5.71
CA THR A 22 -29.82 3.26 5.55
C THR A 22 -29.15 4.49 4.93
N ASN A 23 -29.72 5.03 3.85
CA ASN A 23 -29.22 6.25 3.20
C ASN A 23 -29.45 7.52 4.05
N TYR A 24 -30.37 7.46 5.01
CA TYR A 24 -30.78 8.58 5.86
C TYR A 24 -30.89 8.12 7.30
N CYS A 25 -30.52 8.99 8.25
CA CYS A 25 -30.71 8.71 9.67
C CYS A 25 -32.20 8.86 10.02
N PRO A 26 -32.89 7.80 10.50
CA PRO A 26 -34.31 7.87 10.88
C PRO A 26 -34.57 8.78 12.09
N SER A 27 -33.53 9.14 12.85
CA SER A 27 -33.67 9.98 14.05
C SER A 27 -33.43 11.47 13.82
N CYS A 28 -32.61 11.86 12.84
CA CYS A 28 -32.27 13.27 12.61
C CYS A 28 -32.48 13.72 11.16
N GLY A 29 -32.82 12.81 10.24
CA GLY A 29 -33.07 13.11 8.83
C GLY A 29 -31.81 13.40 8.00
N SER A 30 -30.61 13.32 8.58
CA SER A 30 -29.37 13.58 7.85
C SER A 30 -29.08 12.48 6.84
N SER A 31 -28.72 12.86 5.60
CA SER A 31 -28.16 11.94 4.61
C SER A 31 -26.84 11.37 5.12
N LEU A 32 -26.74 10.04 5.13
CA LEU A 32 -25.57 9.27 5.55
C LEU A 32 -24.72 8.83 4.35
N GLN A 33 -25.22 9.07 3.13
CA GLN A 33 -24.61 8.62 1.88
C GLN A 33 -23.27 9.32 1.57
N THR A 34 -22.99 10.44 2.23
CA THR A 34 -21.82 11.28 1.91
C THR A 34 -20.52 10.85 2.61
N ASN A 35 -20.57 10.09 3.71
CA ASN A 35 -19.36 9.85 4.52
C ASN A 35 -18.73 8.46 4.34
N THR A 36 -19.51 7.43 4.06
CA THR A 36 -18.97 6.07 3.90
C THR A 36 -18.20 5.88 2.60
N ILE A 37 -18.59 6.57 1.52
CA ILE A 37 -17.93 6.43 0.21
C ILE A 37 -16.56 7.14 0.23
N MET A 38 -16.48 8.34 0.81
CA MET A 38 -15.24 9.13 0.93
C MET A 38 -14.22 8.50 1.90
N LEU A 39 -14.69 7.92 3.00
CA LEU A 39 -13.83 7.23 3.97
C LEU A 39 -13.31 5.89 3.43
N GLN A 40 -14.13 5.16 2.68
CA GLN A 40 -13.75 3.86 2.17
C GLN A 40 -12.78 3.96 0.98
N GLU A 41 -12.84 5.04 0.19
CA GLU A 41 -11.92 5.29 -0.93
C GLU A 41 -10.47 5.49 -0.44
N LYS A 42 -10.26 6.28 0.62
CA LYS A 42 -8.91 6.51 1.21
C LYS A 42 -8.28 5.25 1.83
N ILE A 43 -9.08 4.30 2.30
CA ILE A 43 -8.59 3.07 2.95
C ILE A 43 -8.15 2.03 1.90
N VAL A 44 -8.80 2.00 0.73
CA VAL A 44 -8.44 1.10 -0.38
C VAL A 44 -7.21 1.63 -1.13
N GLU A 45 -7.09 2.94 -1.31
CA GLU A 45 -5.93 3.57 -1.95
C GLU A 45 -4.63 3.38 -1.14
N ALA A 46 -4.73 3.42 0.20
CA ALA A 46 -3.57 3.26 1.08
C ALA A 46 -3.06 1.81 1.16
N ARG A 47 -3.93 0.81 0.94
CA ARG A 47 -3.56 -0.61 1.08
C ARG A 47 -2.88 -1.17 -0.18
N HIS A 48 -3.23 -0.67 -1.36
CA HIS A 48 -2.66 -1.20 -2.61
C HIS A 48 -1.18 -0.85 -2.83
N LYS A 49 -0.63 0.13 -2.10
CA LYS A 49 0.72 0.64 -2.37
C LYS A 49 1.84 0.00 -1.54
N GLU A 50 1.53 -0.64 -0.42
CA GLU A 50 2.55 -1.39 0.36
C GLU A 50 2.91 -2.71 -0.32
N THR A 51 1.99 -3.30 -1.08
CA THR A 51 2.22 -4.57 -1.80
C THR A 51 3.22 -4.40 -2.95
N GLU A 52 3.20 -3.27 -3.65
CA GLU A 52 4.12 -2.96 -4.76
C GLU A 52 5.58 -2.81 -4.29
N ALA A 53 5.81 -2.20 -3.11
CA ALA A 53 7.15 -2.03 -2.56
C ALA A 53 7.74 -3.35 -2.06
N PHE A 54 6.92 -4.21 -1.44
CA PHE A 54 7.38 -5.50 -0.92
C PHE A 54 7.74 -6.48 -2.04
N VAL A 55 6.92 -6.53 -3.10
CA VAL A 55 7.16 -7.38 -4.28
C VAL A 55 8.46 -6.95 -4.99
N GLY A 56 8.71 -5.66 -5.10
CA GLY A 56 9.93 -5.12 -5.69
C GLY A 56 11.20 -5.48 -4.93
N CYS A 57 11.19 -5.36 -3.59
CA CYS A 57 12.32 -5.78 -2.75
C CYS A 57 12.60 -7.28 -2.87
N ILE A 58 11.57 -8.13 -2.85
CA ILE A 58 11.74 -9.57 -3.00
C ILE A 58 12.31 -9.92 -4.37
N LEU A 59 11.78 -9.35 -5.45
CA LEU A 59 12.29 -9.57 -6.81
C LEU A 59 13.75 -9.13 -6.95
N GLY A 60 14.12 -7.97 -6.40
CA GLY A 60 15.50 -7.48 -6.40
C GLY A 60 16.46 -8.43 -5.69
N VAL A 61 16.08 -8.91 -4.51
CA VAL A 61 16.88 -9.89 -3.73
C VAL A 61 17.01 -11.21 -4.48
N VAL A 62 15.93 -11.72 -5.09
CA VAL A 62 15.95 -12.96 -5.86
C VAL A 62 16.86 -12.85 -7.09
N VAL A 63 16.80 -11.75 -7.84
CA VAL A 63 17.66 -11.51 -9.02
C VAL A 63 19.13 -11.38 -8.59
N PHE A 64 19.40 -10.74 -7.45
CA PHE A 64 20.74 -10.63 -6.89
C PHE A 64 21.33 -12.00 -6.52
N LEU A 65 20.55 -12.82 -5.81
CA LEU A 65 20.95 -14.18 -5.42
C LEU A 65 21.12 -15.08 -6.65
N MET A 66 20.22 -15.00 -7.63
CA MET A 66 20.37 -15.71 -8.90
C MET A 66 21.65 -15.30 -9.63
N GLY A 67 21.97 -14.00 -9.70
CA GLY A 67 23.22 -13.51 -10.28
C GLY A 67 24.47 -14.04 -9.57
N PHE A 68 24.41 -14.15 -8.24
CA PHE A 68 25.47 -14.72 -7.42
C PHE A 68 25.64 -16.24 -7.64
N VAL A 69 24.53 -16.98 -7.80
CA VAL A 69 24.53 -18.44 -8.04
C VAL A 69 24.97 -18.79 -9.47
N ILE A 70 24.57 -17.99 -10.47
CA ILE A 70 24.95 -18.18 -11.87
C ILE A 70 26.45 -17.84 -12.11
N ARG A 71 27.11 -17.21 -11.13
CA ARG A 71 28.55 -16.96 -11.12
C ARG A 71 29.37 -18.24 -10.88
N LEU A 72 29.14 -19.24 -11.71
CA LEU A 72 30.02 -20.38 -11.86
C LEU A 72 31.31 -19.94 -12.58
N PRO A 73 32.45 -20.59 -12.26
CA PRO A 73 33.78 -20.08 -12.55
C PRO A 73 34.15 -20.32 -14.02
N SER A 74 33.59 -19.54 -14.94
CA SER A 74 34.23 -19.31 -16.24
C SER A 74 35.22 -18.16 -16.07
N SER A 75 36.50 -18.43 -16.28
CA SER A 75 37.70 -17.59 -16.02
C SER A 75 37.77 -16.24 -16.79
N SER A 76 36.65 -15.69 -17.23
CA SER A 76 36.58 -14.44 -17.99
C SER A 76 36.47 -13.22 -17.06
N PRO A 77 37.42 -12.26 -17.11
CA PRO A 77 37.43 -11.07 -16.25
C PRO A 77 36.21 -10.16 -16.46
N ILE A 78 35.58 -10.23 -17.64
CA ILE A 78 34.38 -9.45 -18.01
C ILE A 78 33.19 -9.76 -17.10
N ALA A 79 33.08 -10.99 -16.61
CA ALA A 79 31.96 -11.42 -15.78
C ALA A 79 31.93 -10.67 -14.43
N GLY A 80 33.08 -10.20 -13.93
CA GLY A 80 33.19 -9.46 -12.67
C GLY A 80 32.52 -8.09 -12.73
N PHE A 81 32.78 -7.35 -13.82
CA PHE A 81 32.16 -6.05 -14.05
C PHE A 81 30.65 -6.16 -14.18
N ILE A 82 30.16 -7.17 -14.89
CA ILE A 82 28.72 -7.42 -15.06
C ILE A 82 28.07 -7.64 -13.69
N ASN A 83 28.67 -8.43 -12.80
CA ASN A 83 28.14 -8.63 -11.45
C ASN A 83 28.12 -7.35 -10.63
N PHE A 84 29.19 -6.56 -10.69
CA PHE A 84 29.24 -5.28 -10.00
C PHE A 84 28.14 -4.32 -10.47
N LEU A 85 27.83 -4.32 -11.77
CA LEU A 85 26.71 -3.55 -12.33
C LEU A 85 25.35 -4.03 -11.81
N PHE A 86 25.11 -5.33 -11.73
CA PHE A 86 23.87 -5.88 -11.15
C PHE A 86 23.72 -5.53 -9.66
N ILE A 87 24.81 -5.58 -8.90
CA ILE A 87 24.83 -5.18 -7.48
C ILE A 87 24.46 -3.69 -7.35
N ILE A 88 25.10 -2.82 -8.14
CA ILE A 88 24.81 -1.38 -8.12
C ILE A 88 23.36 -1.11 -8.52
N LEU A 89 22.86 -1.76 -9.59
CA LEU A 89 21.49 -1.58 -10.06
C LEU A 89 20.45 -2.02 -9.01
N GLY A 90 20.70 -3.13 -8.31
CA GLY A 90 19.87 -3.61 -7.21
C GLY A 90 19.82 -2.63 -6.02
N ILE A 91 20.97 -2.08 -5.63
CA ILE A 91 21.07 -1.07 -4.57
C ILE A 91 20.30 0.20 -4.96
N VAL A 92 20.47 0.67 -6.21
CA VAL A 92 19.76 1.85 -6.74
C VAL A 92 18.24 1.64 -6.71
N MET A 93 17.76 0.47 -7.15
CA MET A 93 16.33 0.13 -7.08
C MET A 93 15.80 0.10 -5.64
N MET A 94 16.59 -0.43 -4.68
CA MET A 94 16.23 -0.45 -3.26
C MET A 94 16.10 0.97 -2.68
N ILE A 95 17.03 1.88 -3.02
CA ILE A 95 17.00 3.28 -2.60
C ILE A 95 15.78 4.00 -3.17
N ILE A 96 15.49 3.82 -4.46
CA ILE A 96 14.32 4.43 -5.12
C ILE A 96 13.04 3.98 -4.43
N MET A 97 12.89 2.68 -4.15
CA MET A 97 11.71 2.16 -3.42
C MET A 97 11.60 2.73 -2.00
N ALA A 98 12.71 2.86 -1.28
CA ALA A 98 12.71 3.46 0.06
C ALA A 98 12.26 4.94 0.03
N VAL A 99 12.75 5.71 -0.95
CA VAL A 99 12.36 7.12 -1.14
C VAL A 99 10.88 7.24 -1.52
N PHE A 100 10.39 6.40 -2.43
CA PHE A 100 8.98 6.38 -2.81
C PHE A 100 8.06 6.01 -1.64
N SER A 101 8.48 5.03 -0.82
CA SER A 101 7.76 4.62 0.39
C SER A 101 7.64 5.78 1.38
N GLN A 102 8.76 6.46 1.67
CA GLN A 102 8.79 7.67 2.50
C GLN A 102 7.88 8.77 1.94
N HIS A 103 7.97 9.05 0.64
CA HIS A 103 7.17 10.09 -0.01
C HIS A 103 5.67 9.81 0.11
N TYR A 104 5.24 8.57 -0.09
CA TYR A 104 3.83 8.21 0.04
C TYR A 104 3.32 8.27 1.49
N SER A 105 4.13 7.78 2.44
CA SER A 105 3.83 7.88 3.87
C SER A 105 3.67 9.34 4.32
N ASN A 106 4.51 10.24 3.80
CA ASN A 106 4.45 11.65 4.13
C ASN A 106 3.22 12.35 3.52
N ARG A 107 2.85 12.01 2.27
CA ARG A 107 1.60 12.49 1.65
C ARG A 107 0.37 12.10 2.47
N ARG A 108 0.31 10.86 2.98
CA ARG A 108 -0.78 10.37 3.82
C ARG A 108 -0.91 11.18 5.11
N LYS A 109 0.20 11.49 5.79
CA LYS A 109 0.20 12.34 7.00
C LYS A 109 -0.29 13.75 6.72
N ASN A 110 0.09 14.33 5.58
CA ASN A 110 -0.35 15.68 5.20
C ASN A 110 -1.86 15.73 4.89
N LEU A 111 -2.41 14.70 4.26
CA LEU A 111 -3.86 14.60 3.98
C LEU A 111 -4.70 14.44 5.26
N LEU A 112 -4.16 13.85 6.32
CA LEU A 112 -4.83 13.71 7.61
C LEU A 112 -4.80 14.99 8.45
N LYS A 113 -3.79 15.85 8.27
CA LYS A 113 -3.71 17.15 8.95
C LYS A 113 -4.67 18.20 8.36
N GLY A 114 -5.13 17.98 7.13
CA GLY A 114 -6.09 18.85 6.45
C GLY A 114 -7.55 18.41 6.55
N LEU A 115 -7.82 17.29 7.23
CA LEU A 115 -9.17 16.84 7.61
C LEU A 115 -9.48 17.30 9.03
#